data_AF-A0A7V7X1C9-F1
#
_entry.id   AF-A0A7V7X1C9-F1
#
_cell.length_a   1.000
_cell.length_b   1.000
_cell.length_c   1.000
_cell.angle_alpha   90.00
_cell.angle_beta   90.00
_cell.angle_gamma   90.00
#
_symmetry.space_group_name_H-M   'P 1'
#
loop_
_entity.id
_entity.type
_entity.pdbx_description
1 polymer ?
#
loop_
_entity_poly.entity_id
_entity_poly.type
_entity_poly.pdbx_seq_one_letter_code
_entity_poly.pdbx_strand_id
1 'polypeptide(L)'
;MIHALLEKNLISDSLIRFGIRRLLKQRLKEEDMGNPEIQQHRLMSFVGELKQSPIAVHTLAANEQHYEVPSEFYRLVLGKHLKYSSG
;
A
#
# COMPACT_ATOMS: atom_id res chain seq x y z
N MET A 1 8.96 12.69 13.41
CA MET A 1 8.79 12.32 14.84
C MET A 1 8.14 10.95 15.00
N ILE A 2 6.94 10.69 14.44
CA ILE A 2 6.28 9.37 14.57
C ILE A 2 7.07 8.21 13.91
N HIS A 3 7.72 8.46 12.77
CA HIS A 3 8.56 7.46 12.09
C HIS A 3 9.70 6.94 12.98
N ALA A 4 10.45 7.84 13.62
CA ALA A 4 11.54 7.46 14.53
C ALA A 4 11.06 6.66 15.75
N LEU A 5 9.81 6.82 16.19
CA LEU A 5 9.23 6.02 17.27
C LEU A 5 8.81 4.63 16.78
N LEU A 6 8.26 4.54 15.56
CA LEU A 6 7.90 3.27 14.92
C LEU A 6 9.14 2.42 14.63
N GLU A 7 10.18 3.01 14.04
CA GLU A 7 11.45 2.31 13.73
C GLU A 7 12.14 1.76 14.99
N LYS A 8 11.95 2.41 16.14
CA LYS A 8 12.49 1.99 17.43
C LYS A 8 11.57 1.06 18.22
N ASN A 9 10.45 0.61 17.63
CA ASN A 9 9.43 -0.22 18.29
C ASN A 9 8.89 0.37 19.61
N LEU A 10 8.78 1.71 19.68
CA LEU A 10 8.32 2.43 20.88
C LEU A 10 6.80 2.60 20.93
N ILE A 11 6.07 2.12 19.92
CA ILE A 11 4.61 2.22 19.83
C ILE A 11 4.04 0.80 19.85
N SER A 12 3.08 0.55 20.72
CA SER A 12 2.44 -0.76 20.81
C SER A 12 1.60 -1.10 19.57
N ASP A 13 1.50 -2.39 19.25
CA ASP A 13 0.67 -2.91 18.15
C ASP A 13 -0.76 -2.39 18.16
N SER A 14 -1.37 -2.24 19.34
CA SER A 14 -2.74 -1.72 19.49
C SER A 14 -2.86 -0.29 18.97
N LEU A 15 -1.88 0.56 19.27
CA LEU A 15 -1.83 1.94 18.80
C LEU A 15 -1.53 2.02 17.31
N ILE A 16 -0.61 1.18 16.82
CA ILE A 16 -0.32 1.06 15.38
C ILE A 16 -1.60 0.69 14.62
N ARG A 17 -2.31 -0.36 15.06
CA ARG A 17 -3.58 -0.81 14.47
C ARG A 17 -4.66 0.27 14.54
N PHE A 18 -4.74 1.03 15.63
CA PHE A 18 -5.67 2.16 15.74
C PHE A 18 -5.37 3.23 14.68
N GLY A 19 -4.10 3.63 14.54
CA GLY A 19 -3.66 4.59 13.53
C GLY A 19 -3.98 4.14 12.11
N ILE A 20 -3.66 2.88 11.77
CA ILE A 20 -3.98 2.28 10.47
C ILE A 20 -5.48 2.36 10.20
N ARG A 21 -6.33 1.92 11.14
CA ARG A 21 -7.79 1.96 10.95
C ARG A 21 -8.33 3.37 10.76
N ARG A 22 -7.78 4.37 11.47
CA ARG A 22 -8.15 5.77 11.29
C ARG A 22 -7.81 6.28 9.89
N LEU A 23 -6.60 5.98 9.39
CA LEU A 23 -6.16 6.36 8.05
C LEU A 23 -6.99 5.68 6.96
N LEU A 24 -7.30 4.39 7.12
CA LEU A 24 -8.17 3.67 6.20
C LEU A 24 -9.59 4.28 6.16
N LYS A 25 -10.19 4.62 7.31
CA LYS A 25 -11.50 5.29 7.36
C LYS A 25 -11.47 6.65 6.68
N GLN A 26 -10.41 7.43 6.89
CA GLN A 26 -10.23 8.71 6.22
C GLN A 26 -10.15 8.53 4.70
N ARG A 27 -9.32 7.59 4.24
CA ARG A 27 -9.18 7.29 2.81
C ARG A 27 -10.50 6.85 2.18
N LEU A 28 -11.27 5.98 2.85
CA LEU A 28 -12.58 5.56 2.35
C LEU A 28 -13.54 6.75 2.18
N LYS A 29 -13.53 7.70 3.12
CA LYS A 29 -14.33 8.93 3.02
C LYS A 29 -13.85 9.85 1.87
N GLU A 30 -12.55 9.91 1.60
CA GLU A 30 -11.99 10.70 0.50
C GLU A 30 -12.25 10.09 -0.89
N GLU A 31 -12.36 8.76 -0.97
CA GLU A 31 -12.64 8.04 -2.22
C GLU A 31 -14.14 8.00 -2.56
N ASP A 32 -15.02 8.10 -1.56
CA ASP A 32 -16.47 8.13 -1.74
C ASP A 32 -16.95 9.51 -2.23
N MET A 33 -17.44 9.55 -3.47
CA MET A 33 -18.00 10.77 -4.06
C MET A 33 -19.46 11.04 -3.65
N GLY A 34 -20.10 10.12 -2.91
CA GLY A 34 -21.48 10.24 -2.45
C GLY A 34 -22.54 10.14 -3.56
N ASN A 35 -22.13 9.94 -4.81
CA ASN A 35 -23.01 9.79 -5.96
C ASN A 35 -22.39 8.84 -7.00
N PRO A 36 -23.13 7.81 -7.47
CA PRO A 36 -22.60 6.82 -8.42
C PRO A 36 -22.13 7.41 -9.75
N GLU A 37 -22.85 8.40 -10.31
CA GLU A 37 -22.49 9.01 -11.59
C GLU A 37 -21.18 9.80 -11.49
N ILE A 38 -21.00 10.57 -10.42
CA ILE A 38 -19.77 11.30 -10.13
C ILE A 38 -18.62 10.32 -9.85
N GLN A 39 -18.88 9.24 -9.10
CA GLN A 39 -17.89 8.19 -8.84
C GLN A 39 -17.39 7.57 -10.15
N GLN A 40 -18.30 7.23 -11.06
CA GLN A 40 -17.97 6.69 -12.37
C GLN A 40 -17.17 7.68 -13.21
N HIS A 41 -17.54 8.96 -13.22
CA HIS A 41 -16.79 9.99 -13.92
C HIS A 41 -15.36 10.10 -13.40
N ARG A 42 -15.17 10.15 -12.06
CA ARG A 42 -13.84 10.19 -11.42
C ARG A 42 -12.99 8.97 -11.82
N LEU A 43 -13.59 7.77 -11.81
CA LEU A 43 -12.90 6.55 -12.24
C LEU A 43 -12.46 6.63 -13.70
N MET A 44 -13.33 7.09 -14.60
CA MET A 44 -13.00 7.20 -16.03
C MET A 44 -11.95 8.27 -16.31
N SER A 45 -11.95 9.39 -15.58
CA SER A 45 -10.87 10.39 -15.65
C SER A 45 -9.52 9.76 -15.26
N PHE A 46 -9.47 9.04 -14.13
CA PHE A 46 -8.26 8.35 -13.69
C PHE A 46 -7.77 7.28 -14.69
N VAL A 47 -8.69 6.50 -15.26
CA VAL A 47 -8.35 5.54 -16.34
C VAL A 47 -7.75 6.27 -17.56
N GLY A 48 -8.30 7.44 -17.92
CA GLY A 48 -7.77 8.28 -18.98
C GLY A 48 -6.34 8.76 -18.73
N GLU A 49 -6.01 9.09 -17.49
CA GLU A 49 -4.66 9.45 -17.05
C GLU A 49 -3.70 8.25 -17.11
N LEU A 50 -4.13 7.08 -16.62
CA LEU A 50 -3.31 5.86 -16.65
C LEU A 50 -2.96 5.42 -18.07
N LYS A 51 -3.90 5.57 -19.03
CA LYS A 51 -3.65 5.25 -20.44
C LYS A 51 -2.57 6.12 -21.09
N GLN A 52 -2.36 7.32 -20.56
CA GLN A 52 -1.34 8.27 -21.04
C GLN A 52 -0.05 8.18 -20.22
N SER A 53 -0.06 7.43 -19.11
CA SER A 53 1.07 7.26 -18.22
C SER A 53 2.07 6.22 -18.77
N PRO A 54 3.35 6.28 -18.37
CA PRO A 54 4.28 5.21 -18.66
C PRO A 54 3.81 3.89 -18.04
N ILE A 55 4.19 2.78 -18.67
CA ILE A 55 3.82 1.42 -18.23
C ILE A 55 4.24 1.18 -16.76
N ALA A 56 5.39 1.71 -16.37
CA ALA A 56 5.87 1.66 -14.99
C ALA A 56 6.65 2.92 -14.64
N VAL A 57 6.49 3.38 -13.40
CA VAL A 57 7.28 4.46 -12.79
C VAL A 57 8.15 3.87 -11.67
N HIS A 58 9.34 4.44 -11.46
CA HIS A 58 10.26 4.07 -10.37
C HIS A 58 10.65 2.58 -10.30
N THR A 59 10.86 1.94 -11.46
CA THR A 59 11.16 0.50 -11.57
C THR A 59 12.37 0.05 -10.73
N LEU A 60 13.48 0.81 -10.75
CA LEU A 60 14.69 0.49 -9.98
C LEU A 60 14.42 0.55 -8.47
N ALA A 61 13.79 1.62 -8.00
CA ALA A 61 13.49 1.78 -6.57
C ALA A 61 12.54 0.69 -6.06
N ALA A 62 11.57 0.26 -6.88
CA ALA A 62 10.69 -0.86 -6.53
C ALA A 62 11.46 -2.18 -6.34
N ASN A 63 12.47 -2.44 -7.17
CA ASN A 63 13.32 -3.63 -7.01
C ASN A 63 14.12 -3.57 -5.72
N GLU A 64 14.86 -2.48 -5.50
CA GLU A 64 15.72 -2.29 -4.33
C GLU A 64 14.93 -2.37 -3.01
N GLN A 65 13.73 -1.76 -2.96
CA GLN A 65 12.94 -1.66 -1.73
C GLN A 65 12.07 -2.89 -1.44
N HIS A 66 11.71 -3.68 -2.46
CA HIS A 66 10.67 -4.71 -2.32
C HIS A 66 11.04 -6.10 -2.84
N TYR A 67 11.86 -6.21 -3.90
CA TYR A 67 12.14 -7.51 -4.53
C TYR A 67 13.54 -8.05 -4.23
N GLU A 68 14.53 -7.18 -4.02
CA GLU A 68 15.93 -7.55 -3.80
C GLU A 68 16.27 -7.79 -2.32
N VAL A 69 15.31 -8.31 -1.56
CA VAL A 69 15.51 -8.77 -0.19
C VAL A 69 16.17 -10.17 -0.22
N PRO A 70 17.13 -10.48 0.67
CA PRO A 70 17.76 -11.79 0.71
C PRO A 70 16.74 -12.94 0.77
N SER A 71 16.93 -13.97 -0.06
CA SER A 71 15.99 -15.08 -0.19
C SER A 71 15.76 -15.87 1.11
N GLU A 72 16.76 -15.88 2.00
CA GLU A 72 16.66 -16.49 3.33
C GLU A 72 15.55 -15.86 4.18
N PHE A 73 15.36 -14.54 4.09
CA PHE A 73 14.28 -13.85 4.79
C PHE A 73 12.91 -14.41 4.40
N TYR A 74 12.65 -14.59 3.10
CA TYR A 74 11.38 -15.11 2.61
C TYR A 74 11.10 -16.54 3.07
N ARG A 75 12.13 -17.36 3.24
CA ARG A 75 11.99 -18.71 3.80
C ARG A 75 11.54 -18.72 5.26
N LEU A 76 11.82 -17.64 6.00
CA LEU A 76 11.42 -17.49 7.41
C LEU A 76 10.00 -16.94 7.57
N VAL A 77 9.54 -16.09 6.65
CA VAL A 77 8.27 -15.34 6.81
C VAL A 77 7.13 -15.79 5.89
N LEU A 78 7.43 -16.54 4.82
CA LEU A 78 6.41 -17.05 3.88
C LEU A 78 6.17 -18.55 4.06
N GLY A 79 5.02 -19.02 3.57
CA GLY A 79 4.67 -20.44 3.56
C GLY A 79 5.49 -21.27 2.56
N LYS A 80 5.22 -22.59 2.49
CA LYS A 80 5.97 -23.58 1.68
C LYS A 80 6.21 -23.18 0.22
N HIS A 81 5.27 -22.47 -0.39
CA HIS A 81 5.33 -22.04 -1.79
C HIS A 81 5.96 -20.66 -1.99
N LEU A 82 6.43 -20.01 -0.91
CA LEU A 82 6.97 -18.65 -0.92
C LEU A 82 6.05 -17.62 -1.59
N LYS A 83 4.74 -17.84 -1.47
CA LYS A 83 3.72 -16.98 -2.10
C LYS A 83 3.61 -15.68 -1.32
N TYR A 84 4.06 -14.58 -1.93
CA TYR A 84 3.91 -13.23 -1.38
C TYR A 84 2.71 -12.50 -1.98
N SER A 85 1.53 -13.08 -1.79
CA SER A 85 0.23 -12.52 -2.19
C SER A 85 -0.88 -13.28 -1.47
N SER A 86 -2.11 -12.76 -1.45
CA SER A 86 -3.25 -13.37 -0.73
C SER A 86 -3.41 -14.85 -1.06
N GLY A 87 -3.22 -15.71 -0.06
CA GLY A 87 -3.37 -17.17 -0.16
C GLY A 87 -4.81 -17.61 -0.23
#